data_AF-A0A9N9EF02-F1
#
_entry.id   AF-A0A9N9EF02-F1
#
_cell.length_a   1.000
_cell.length_b   1.000
_cell.length_c   1.000
_cell.angle_alpha   90.00
_cell.angle_beta   90.00
_cell.angle_gamma   90.00
#
_symmetry.space_group_name_H-M   'P 1'
#
loop_
_entity.id
_entity.type
_entity.pdbx_description
1 polymer ?
#
loop_
_entity_poly.entity_id
_entity_poly.type
_entity_poly.pdbx_seq_one_letter_code
_entity_poly.pdbx_strand_id
1 'polypeptide(L)'
;CDVFRQRGTDPNACYKLQKYAMEQGELEDIRKEEKNMLFGKDAGALGKVAIENNIGVLESLKPLMSRTLDLSSKQYDELNKTITKELSEFNSYYPVIRVYG
;
A
#
# COMPACT_ATOMS: atom_id res chain seq x y z
N CYS A 1 -12.47 -1.06 3.78
CA CYS A 1 -12.36 -0.41 2.46
C CYS A 1 -13.21 -1.20 1.47
N ASP A 2 -14.35 -0.65 1.06
CA ASP A 2 -15.38 -1.40 0.32
C ASP A 2 -15.00 -1.71 -1.13
N VAL A 3 -14.05 -0.96 -1.67
CA VAL A 3 -13.46 -1.19 -3.00
C VAL A 3 -12.87 -2.60 -3.14
N PHE A 4 -12.19 -3.12 -2.11
CA PHE A 4 -11.64 -4.49 -2.14
C PHE A 4 -12.75 -5.54 -2.09
N ARG A 5 -13.77 -5.32 -1.25
CA ARG A 5 -14.91 -6.24 -1.11
C ARG A 5 -15.70 -6.36 -2.41
N GLN A 6 -15.89 -5.26 -3.13
CA GLN A 6 -16.55 -5.24 -4.45
C GLN A 6 -15.79 -6.04 -5.52
N ARG A 7 -14.48 -6.25 -5.35
CA ARG A 7 -13.65 -7.10 -6.22
C ARG A 7 -13.53 -8.54 -5.73
N GLY A 8 -14.34 -8.95 -4.74
CA GLY A 8 -14.24 -10.25 -4.10
C GLY A 8 -12.93 -10.45 -3.31
N THR A 9 -12.24 -9.35 -2.98
CA THR A 9 -11.00 -9.39 -2.21
C THR A 9 -11.29 -9.07 -0.75
N ASP A 10 -10.82 -9.93 0.16
CA ASP A 10 -10.91 -9.66 1.59
C ASP A 10 -9.81 -8.66 2.01
N PRO A 11 -10.15 -7.46 2.49
CA PRO A 11 -9.15 -6.49 2.96
C PRO A 11 -8.31 -7.02 4.14
N ASN A 12 -8.78 -8.07 4.83
CA ASN A 12 -8.07 -8.71 5.93
C ASN A 12 -7.34 -9.99 5.50
N ALA A 13 -7.25 -10.30 4.21
CA ALA A 13 -6.63 -11.54 3.71
C ALA A 13 -5.21 -11.72 4.27
N CYS A 14 -4.38 -10.69 4.27
CA CYS A 14 -3.01 -10.76 4.80
C CYS A 14 -2.97 -11.13 6.29
N TYR A 15 -3.84 -10.53 7.12
CA TYR A 15 -3.90 -10.85 8.55
C TYR A 15 -4.43 -12.26 8.80
N LYS A 16 -5.40 -12.72 8.00
CA LYS A 16 -5.92 -14.08 8.08
C LYS A 16 -4.86 -15.12 7.66
N LEU A 17 -4.11 -14.85 6.60
CA LEU A 17 -2.99 -15.69 6.16
C LEU A 17 -1.88 -15.75 7.21
N GLN A 18 -1.54 -14.61 7.81
CA GLN A 18 -0.60 -14.57 8.92
C GLN A 18 -1.08 -15.45 10.09
N LYS A 19 -2.33 -15.26 10.52
CA LYS A 19 -2.91 -16.05 11.61
C LYS A 19 -2.89 -17.55 11.30
N TYR A 20 -3.31 -17.93 10.09
CA TYR A 20 -3.30 -19.31 9.63
C TYR A 20 -1.88 -19.90 9.65
N ALA A 21 -0.88 -19.18 9.12
CA ALA A 21 0.51 -19.61 9.12
C ALA A 21 1.04 -19.85 10.54
N MET A 22 0.65 -19.01 11.50
CA MET A 22 1.02 -19.14 12.91
C MET A 22 0.30 -20.27 13.66
N GLU A 23 -0.92 -20.63 13.24
CA GLU A 23 -1.76 -21.62 13.95
C GLU A 23 -1.63 -23.04 13.40
N GLN A 24 -1.26 -23.22 12.13
CA GLN A 24 -1.25 -24.55 11.49
C GLN A 24 -0.15 -25.50 12.02
N GLY A 25 0.87 -25.00 12.70
CA GLY A 25 1.97 -25.81 13.26
C GLY A 25 2.97 -26.39 12.25
N GLU A 26 2.70 -26.27 10.94
CA GLU A 26 3.57 -26.75 9.85
C GLU A 26 4.80 -25.87 9.56
N LEU A 27 4.79 -24.63 10.06
CA LEU A 27 5.91 -23.70 9.90
C LEU A 27 6.61 -23.54 11.26
N GLU A 28 7.86 -23.95 11.33
CA GLU A 28 8.74 -23.68 12.47
C GLU A 28 9.39 -22.30 12.31
N ASP A 29 9.83 -21.67 13.41
CA ASP A 29 10.58 -20.40 13.40
C ASP A 29 9.94 -19.21 12.66
N ILE A 30 8.60 -19.08 12.71
CA ILE A 30 7.90 -17.97 12.07
C ILE A 30 8.39 -16.61 12.59
N ARG A 31 9.03 -15.85 11.71
CA ARG A 31 9.48 -14.47 11.95
C ARG A 31 8.51 -13.47 11.34
N LYS A 32 8.16 -12.46 12.14
CA LYS A 32 7.46 -11.27 11.68
C LYS A 32 8.46 -10.11 11.62
N GLU A 33 8.62 -9.52 10.45
CA GLU A 33 9.33 -8.26 10.28
C GLU A 33 8.35 -7.16 9.90
N GLU A 34 8.50 -6.01 10.54
CA GLU A 34 7.83 -4.78 10.14
C GLU A 34 8.88 -3.79 9.64
N LYS A 35 8.74 -3.36 8.38
CA LYS A 35 9.62 -2.35 7.78
C LYS A 35 8.79 -1.16 7.34
N ASN A 36 9.21 0.03 7.74
CA ASN A 36 8.56 1.27 7.32
C ASN A 36 9.13 1.71 5.97
N MET A 37 8.29 1.75 4.94
CA MET A 37 8.67 2.38 3.68
C MET A 37 8.43 3.87 3.82
N LEU A 38 9.54 4.61 3.93
CA LEU A 38 9.56 6.06 4.09
C LEU A 38 9.47 6.73 2.71
N PHE A 39 8.58 7.73 2.57
CA PHE A 39 8.44 8.57 1.37
C PHE A 39 9.20 9.89 1.48
N GLY A 40 9.63 10.23 2.70
CA GLY A 40 10.27 11.48 3.05
C GLY A 40 11.66 11.70 2.49
N LYS A 41 12.13 12.94 2.57
CA LYS A 41 13.53 13.31 2.22
C LYS A 41 14.54 12.54 3.05
N ASP A 42 14.16 12.18 4.28
CA ASP A 42 14.97 11.41 5.23
C ASP A 42 15.31 9.99 4.71
N ALA A 43 14.56 9.48 3.74
CA ALA A 43 14.77 8.17 3.13
C ALA A 43 15.82 8.18 2.00
N GLY A 44 16.32 9.35 1.60
CA GLY A 44 17.28 9.51 0.52
C GLY A 44 16.77 8.93 -0.81
N ALA A 45 17.64 8.21 -1.53
CA ALA A 45 17.31 7.62 -2.84
C ALA A 45 16.16 6.59 -2.77
N LEU A 46 15.99 5.90 -1.64
CA LEU A 46 14.93 4.91 -1.46
C LEU A 46 13.54 5.58 -1.37
N GLY A 47 13.45 6.78 -0.81
CA GLY A 47 12.19 7.53 -0.76
C GLY A 47 11.68 7.89 -2.16
N LYS A 48 12.58 8.23 -3.08
CA LYS A 48 12.22 8.50 -4.48
C LYS A 48 11.63 7.27 -5.17
N VAL A 49 12.26 6.11 -4.99
CA VAL A 49 11.76 4.83 -5.55
C VAL A 49 10.41 4.45 -4.91
N ALA A 50 10.25 4.68 -3.61
CA ALA A 50 8.99 4.43 -2.93
C ALA A 50 7.85 5.30 -3.50
N ILE A 51 8.13 6.58 -3.77
CA ILE A 51 7.20 7.49 -4.44
C ILE A 51 6.84 6.99 -5.85
N GLU A 52 7.82 6.66 -6.68
CA GLU A 52 7.60 6.16 -8.05
C GLU A 52 6.73 4.89 -8.06
N ASN A 53 7.00 3.97 -7.14
CA ASN A 53 6.17 2.77 -6.97
C ASN A 53 4.73 3.11 -6.53
N ASN A 54 4.57 4.08 -5.63
CA ASN A 54 3.25 4.51 -5.18
C ASN A 54 2.43 5.12 -6.33
N ILE A 55 3.05 5.96 -7.16
CA ILE A 55 2.43 6.51 -8.37
C ILE A 55 1.94 5.37 -9.27
N GLY A 56 2.79 4.38 -9.57
CA GLY A 56 2.40 3.24 -10.41
C GLY A 56 1.20 2.46 -9.86
N VAL A 57 1.14 2.27 -8.53
CA VAL A 57 -0.02 1.65 -7.88
C VAL A 57 -1.27 2.52 -8.05
N LEU A 58 -1.21 3.83 -7.78
CA LEU A 58 -2.37 4.73 -7.91
C LEU A 58 -2.84 4.84 -9.37
N GLU A 59 -1.93 4.90 -10.33
CA GLU A 59 -2.27 4.90 -11.76
C GLU A 59 -2.98 3.60 -12.18
N SER A 60 -2.52 2.44 -11.70
CA SER A 60 -3.18 1.16 -11.98
C SER A 60 -4.62 1.09 -11.43
N LEU A 61 -4.89 1.82 -10.35
CA LEU A 61 -6.20 1.89 -9.70
C LEU A 61 -7.09 3.00 -10.28
N LYS A 62 -6.56 3.88 -11.13
CA LYS A 62 -7.26 5.04 -11.67
C LYS A 62 -8.65 4.74 -12.23
N PRO A 63 -8.88 3.72 -13.09
CA PRO A 63 -10.21 3.49 -13.67
C PRO A 63 -11.27 3.17 -12.60
N LEU A 64 -10.85 2.45 -11.56
CA LEU A 64 -11.71 2.05 -10.45
C LEU A 64 -11.98 3.21 -9.51
N MET A 65 -10.93 3.93 -9.12
CA MET A 65 -11.00 5.01 -8.15
C MET A 65 -11.72 6.23 -8.73
N SER A 66 -11.49 6.55 -10.01
CA SER A 66 -12.21 7.64 -10.69
C SER A 66 -13.73 7.36 -10.71
N ARG A 67 -14.14 6.13 -10.97
CA ARG A 67 -15.56 5.73 -10.93
C ARG A 67 -16.13 5.76 -9.50
N THR A 68 -15.38 5.24 -8.54
CA THR A 68 -15.85 5.13 -7.14
C THR A 68 -16.00 6.49 -6.48
N LEU A 69 -15.08 7.40 -6.77
CA LEU A 69 -15.06 8.76 -6.21
C LEU A 69 -15.86 9.76 -7.07
N ASP A 70 -16.46 9.31 -8.17
CA ASP A 70 -17.16 10.16 -9.15
C ASP A 70 -16.29 11.33 -9.64
N LEU A 71 -15.03 11.03 -9.96
CA LEU A 71 -14.04 12.00 -10.45
C LEU A 71 -13.81 11.82 -11.94
N SER A 72 -13.61 12.94 -12.64
CA SER A 72 -13.02 12.88 -13.97
C SER A 72 -11.59 12.35 -13.92
N SER A 73 -11.15 11.76 -15.04
CA SER A 73 -9.76 11.29 -15.22
C SER A 73 -8.73 12.37 -14.86
N LYS A 74 -8.99 13.64 -15.22
CA LYS A 74 -8.10 14.77 -14.94
C LYS A 74 -8.07 15.14 -13.46
N GLN A 75 -9.23 15.16 -12.79
CA GLN A 75 -9.29 15.43 -11.35
C GLN A 75 -8.55 14.35 -10.54
N TYR A 76 -8.63 13.10 -10.99
CA TYR A 76 -7.87 12.01 -10.37
C TYR A 76 -6.35 12.19 -10.54
N ASP A 77 -5.89 12.60 -11.73
CA ASP A 77 -4.47 12.87 -11.97
C ASP A 77 -3.95 14.03 -11.12
N GLU A 78 -4.76 15.08 -10.94
CA GLU A 78 -4.43 16.20 -10.07
C GLU A 78 -4.35 15.76 -8.60
N LEU A 79 -5.29 14.93 -8.14
CA LEU A 79 -5.29 14.36 -6.80
C LEU A 79 -4.05 13.47 -6.57
N ASN A 80 -3.70 12.61 -7.52
CA ASN A 80 -2.51 11.76 -7.43
C ASN A 80 -1.22 12.57 -7.29
N LYS A 81 -1.10 13.69 -8.02
CA LYS A 81 0.04 14.61 -7.89
C LYS A 81 0.11 15.23 -6.49
N THR A 82 -1.04 15.64 -5.95
CA THR A 82 -1.13 16.19 -4.60
C THR A 82 -0.71 15.16 -3.55
N ILE A 83 -1.29 13.96 -3.58
CA ILE A 83 -0.95 12.87 -2.65
C ILE A 83 0.55 12.57 -2.70
N THR A 84 1.10 12.44 -3.91
CA THR A 84 2.53 12.15 -4.10
C THR A 84 3.42 13.22 -3.47
N LYS A 85 3.06 14.49 -3.65
CA LYS A 85 3.77 15.62 -3.05
C LYS A 85 3.68 15.58 -1.52
N GLU A 86 2.49 15.39 -0.98
CA GLU A 86 2.24 15.33 0.46
C GLU A 86 3.00 14.17 1.14
N LEU A 87 3.02 12.99 0.52
CA LEU A 87 3.77 11.84 1.03
C LEU A 87 5.26 12.18 1.23
N SER A 88 5.84 12.93 0.29
CA SER A 88 7.22 13.39 0.38
C SER A 88 7.42 14.52 1.40
N GLU A 89 6.52 15.49 1.43
CA GLU A 89 6.62 16.68 2.29
C GLU A 89 6.45 16.36 3.78
N PHE A 90 5.53 15.46 4.12
CA PHE A 90 5.24 15.11 5.51
C PHE A 90 6.10 13.96 6.06
N ASN A 91 7.16 13.55 5.34
CA ASN A 91 7.95 12.37 5.68
C ASN A 91 7.08 11.15 6.02
N SER A 92 6.00 10.96 5.23
CA SER A 92 5.05 9.89 5.47
C SER A 92 5.70 8.52 5.31
N TYR A 93 5.08 7.49 5.87
CA TYR A 93 5.47 6.11 5.67
C TYR A 93 4.27 5.18 5.73
N TYR A 94 4.42 3.98 5.18
CA TYR A 94 3.51 2.88 5.52
C TYR A 94 4.30 1.65 5.96
N PRO A 95 3.78 0.91 6.96
CA PRO A 95 4.40 -0.31 7.42
C PRO A 95 4.18 -1.43 6.41
N VAL A 96 5.25 -2.16 6.12
CA VAL A 96 5.22 -3.40 5.34
C VAL A 96 5.53 -4.54 6.29
N ILE A 97 4.56 -5.43 6.46
CA ILE A 97 4.70 -6.61 7.30
C ILE A 97 5.11 -7.78 6.43
N ARG A 98 6.16 -8.50 6.82
CA ARG A 98 6.59 -9.76 6.21
C ARG A 98 6.53 -10.86 7.26
N VAL A 99 5.99 -12.01 6.88
CA VAL A 99 5.93 -13.21 7.72
C VAL A 99 6.56 -14.35 6.93
N TYR A 100 7.56 -15.01 7.51
CA TYR A 100 8.31 -16.10 6.88
C TYR A 100 8.78 -17.11 7.95
N GLY A 101 9.01 -18.36 7.56
CA GLY A 101 9.56 -19.46 8.37
C GLY A 101 10.57 -20.24 7.56
#